data_AF-A0A4W5MH15-F1
#
_entry.id   AF-A0A4W5MH15-F1
#
_cell.length_a   1.000
_cell.length_b   1.000
_cell.length_c   1.000
_cell.angle_alpha   90.00
_cell.angle_beta   90.00
_cell.angle_gamma   90.00
#
_symmetry.space_group_name_H-M   'P 1'
#
loop_
_entity.id
_entity.type
_entity.pdbx_description
1 polymer ?
#
loop_
_entity_poly.entity_id
_entity_poly.type
_entity_poly.pdbx_seq_one_letter_code
_entity_poly.pdbx_strand_id
1 'polypeptide(L)'
;ERSTCFYLSDTSELFFWEDPRKVGIEVSEADGTKYFHGPGTGTPVYLAHGRAKRRDFIKGGDTLFMLTMEDVSHLTVIQPVPPVTMVTTAMPTPALTSHVGMR
;
A
#
# COMPACT_ATOMS: atom_id res chain seq x y z
N GLU A 1 7.45 -12.89 -25.73
CA GLU A 1 7.69 -11.66 -26.50
C GLU A 1 7.42 -10.44 -25.65
N ARG A 2 8.39 -9.52 -25.63
CA ARG A 2 8.45 -8.14 -25.12
C ARG A 2 7.41 -7.71 -24.06
N SER A 3 7.71 -8.01 -22.79
CA SER A 3 7.20 -7.23 -21.66
C SER A 3 7.91 -5.89 -21.59
N THR A 4 7.33 -4.85 -22.17
CA THR A 4 7.67 -3.47 -21.83
C THR A 4 6.86 -3.06 -20.61
N CYS A 5 7.31 -3.50 -19.43
CA CYS A 5 7.11 -2.68 -18.24
C CYS A 5 8.01 -1.47 -18.47
N PHE A 6 7.43 -0.34 -18.86
CA PHE A 6 8.19 0.89 -19.11
C PHE A 6 8.89 1.28 -17.81
N TYR A 7 10.20 1.04 -17.75
CA TYR A 7 11.07 1.75 -16.82
C TYR A 7 10.90 3.23 -17.16
N LEU A 8 10.41 4.00 -16.20
CA LEU A 8 10.46 5.45 -16.30
C LEU A 8 11.92 5.83 -16.46
N SER A 9 12.25 6.47 -17.59
CA SER A 9 13.50 7.21 -17.68
C SER A 9 13.46 8.26 -16.58
N ASP A 10 14.37 8.15 -15.61
CA ASP A 10 14.55 9.05 -14.45
C ASP A 10 14.98 10.48 -14.86
N THR A 11 14.71 10.87 -16.11
CA THR A 11 15.15 12.11 -16.75
C THR A 11 14.00 12.91 -17.39
N SER A 12 12.73 12.51 -17.22
CA SER A 12 11.60 13.34 -17.66
C SER A 12 11.15 14.25 -16.52
N GLU A 13 11.13 15.56 -16.75
CA GLU A 13 10.54 16.58 -15.84
C GLU A 13 9.02 16.42 -15.62
N LEU A 14 8.43 15.34 -16.14
CA LEU A 14 7.01 15.08 -16.18
C LEU A 14 6.60 14.18 -15.01
N PHE A 15 5.56 14.58 -14.28
CA PHE A 15 5.00 13.78 -13.20
C PHE A 15 4.22 12.58 -13.76
N PHE A 16 4.50 11.38 -13.25
CA PHE A 16 3.88 10.13 -13.73
C PHE A 16 2.34 10.16 -13.75
N TRP A 17 1.74 10.86 -12.79
CA TRP A 17 0.29 10.98 -12.60
C TRP A 17 -0.29 12.33 -13.05
N GLU A 18 0.43 13.09 -13.89
CA GLU A 18 -0.09 14.36 -14.43
C GLU A 18 -1.25 14.14 -15.43
N ASP A 19 -1.81 15.23 -15.95
CA ASP A 19 -2.83 15.22 -17.00
C ASP A 19 -2.41 14.30 -18.17
N PRO A 20 -3.19 13.24 -18.49
CA PRO A 20 -2.89 12.32 -19.58
C PRO A 20 -2.69 12.99 -20.94
N ARG A 21 -3.21 14.20 -21.17
CA ARG A 21 -2.95 14.97 -22.40
C ARG A 21 -1.51 15.46 -22.52
N LYS A 22 -0.79 15.55 -21.41
CA LYS A 22 0.62 15.97 -21.35
C LYS A 22 1.58 14.78 -21.30
N VAL A 23 1.23 13.76 -20.51
CA VAL A 23 2.15 12.63 -20.18
C VAL A 23 1.74 11.30 -20.81
N GLY A 24 0.56 11.24 -21.40
CA GLY A 24 -0.03 10.02 -21.96
C GLY A 24 0.14 9.89 -23.46
N ILE A 25 -0.46 8.82 -23.98
CA ILE A 25 -0.48 8.50 -25.41
C ILE A 25 -1.93 8.64 -25.90
N GLU A 26 -2.11 9.26 -27.07
CA GLU A 26 -3.41 9.28 -27.75
C GLU A 26 -3.71 7.89 -28.32
N VAL A 27 -4.87 7.35 -27.97
CA VAL A 27 -5.43 6.10 -28.51
C VAL A 27 -6.63 6.44 -29.35
N SER A 28 -6.72 5.81 -30.52
CA SER A 28 -7.86 5.88 -31.41
C SER A 28 -8.52 4.51 -31.48
N GLU A 29 -9.79 4.44 -31.14
CA GLU A 29 -10.58 3.20 -31.18
C GLU A 29 -11.20 2.98 -32.56
N ALA A 30 -11.60 1.73 -32.82
CA ALA A 30 -12.21 1.33 -34.08
C ALA A 30 -13.55 2.03 -34.36
N ASP A 31 -14.23 2.52 -33.33
CA ASP A 31 -15.47 3.30 -33.43
C ASP A 31 -15.24 4.80 -33.71
N GLY A 32 -13.97 5.22 -33.83
CA GLY A 32 -13.56 6.60 -34.07
C GLY A 32 -13.38 7.44 -32.80
N THR A 33 -13.63 6.89 -31.62
CA THR A 33 -13.38 7.56 -30.34
C THR A 33 -11.88 7.77 -30.13
N LYS A 34 -11.50 8.94 -29.63
CA LYS A 34 -10.12 9.27 -29.27
C LYS A 34 -10.01 9.69 -27.81
N TYR A 35 -9.01 9.17 -27.12
CA TYR A 35 -8.70 9.53 -25.74
C TYR A 35 -7.20 9.44 -25.47
N PHE A 36 -6.76 10.10 -24.40
CA PHE A 36 -5.39 9.97 -23.91
C PHE A 36 -5.40 9.08 -22.67
N HIS A 37 -4.52 8.07 -22.63
CA HIS A 37 -4.27 7.30 -21.41
C HIS A 37 -2.86 7.59 -20.90
N GLY A 38 -2.77 7.84 -19.59
CA GLY A 38 -1.49 8.10 -18.93
C GLY A 38 -0.60 6.86 -18.84
N PRO A 39 0.62 7.01 -18.30
CA PRO A 39 1.50 5.89 -18.00
C PRO A 39 0.82 4.81 -17.15
N GLY A 40 1.00 3.55 -17.53
CA GLY A 40 0.45 2.41 -16.80
C GLY A 40 1.32 2.02 -15.62
N THR A 41 0.73 1.86 -14.43
CA THR A 41 1.39 1.23 -13.28
C THR A 41 0.65 -0.03 -12.87
N GLY A 42 1.39 -1.02 -12.37
CA GLY A 42 0.82 -2.28 -11.91
C GLY A 42 1.87 -3.37 -11.76
N THR A 43 1.41 -4.61 -11.63
CA THR A 43 2.27 -5.80 -11.59
C THR A 43 2.20 -6.55 -12.92
N PRO A 44 3.34 -6.94 -13.52
CA PRO A 44 3.34 -7.82 -14.68
C PRO A 44 2.87 -9.25 -14.34
N VAL A 45 2.81 -9.59 -13.04
CA VAL A 45 2.39 -10.90 -12.55
C VAL A 45 1.27 -10.72 -11.52
N TYR A 46 0.04 -10.54 -12.00
CA TYR A 46 -1.14 -10.45 -11.15
C TYR A 46 -1.54 -11.81 -10.57
N LEU A 47 -1.80 -12.79 -11.44
CA LEU A 47 -2.16 -14.16 -11.04
C LEU A 47 -1.56 -15.17 -12.01
N ALA A 48 -0.81 -16.14 -11.48
CA ALA A 48 -0.25 -17.20 -12.31
C ALA A 48 -1.36 -18.01 -13.01
N HIS A 49 -1.16 -18.34 -14.29
CA HIS A 49 -2.11 -19.10 -15.11
C HIS A 49 -2.62 -20.39 -14.43
N GLY A 50 -1.71 -21.15 -13.80
CA GLY A 50 -2.08 -22.37 -13.08
C GLY A 50 -2.95 -22.12 -11.84
N ARG A 51 -2.89 -20.93 -11.23
CA ARG A 51 -3.76 -20.54 -10.11
C ARG A 51 -5.12 -20.03 -10.59
N ALA A 52 -5.16 -19.33 -11.72
CA ALA A 52 -6.42 -18.88 -12.34
C ALA A 52 -7.38 -20.05 -12.66
N LYS A 53 -6.85 -21.26 -12.92
CA LYS A 53 -7.64 -22.45 -13.26
C LYS A 53 -8.13 -23.29 -12.07
N ARG A 54 -7.66 -23.04 -10.84
CA ARG A 54 -7.90 -23.95 -9.69
C ARG A 54 -9.16 -23.65 -8.88
N ARG A 55 -9.74 -22.46 -9.03
CA ARG A 55 -10.95 -22.01 -8.32
C ARG A 55 -11.89 -21.35 -9.33
N ASP A 56 -13.01 -20.84 -8.84
CA ASP A 56 -14.04 -20.11 -9.60
C ASP A 56 -13.60 -18.71 -10.08
N PHE A 57 -12.30 -18.49 -10.36
CA PHE A 57 -11.84 -17.25 -10.99
C PHE A 57 -12.33 -17.13 -12.44
N ILE A 58 -12.46 -18.28 -13.12
CA ILE A 58 -13.07 -18.42 -14.44
C ILE A 58 -14.26 -19.37 -14.30
N LYS A 59 -15.47 -18.88 -14.57
CA LYS A 59 -16.70 -19.68 -14.45
C LYS A 59 -17.61 -19.40 -15.63
N GLY A 60 -18.03 -20.44 -16.34
CA GLY A 60 -18.84 -20.29 -17.56
C GLY A 60 -18.12 -19.65 -18.75
N GLY A 61 -16.79 -19.49 -18.69
CA GLY A 61 -16.01 -18.74 -19.68
C GLY A 61 -15.77 -17.28 -19.29
N ASP A 62 -16.39 -16.82 -18.20
CA ASP A 62 -16.35 -15.44 -17.74
C ASP A 62 -15.41 -15.25 -16.54
N THR A 63 -14.95 -14.01 -16.38
CA THR A 63 -14.11 -13.56 -15.26
C THR A 63 -14.60 -12.22 -14.75
N LEU A 64 -14.47 -11.97 -13.45
CA LEU A 64 -14.81 -10.70 -12.82
C LEU A 64 -13.57 -10.04 -12.22
N PHE A 65 -13.32 -8.79 -12.61
CA PHE A 65 -12.32 -7.93 -11.99
C PHE A 65 -13.06 -6.87 -11.18
N MET A 66 -12.80 -6.83 -9.88
CA MET A 66 -13.37 -5.81 -9.00
C MET A 66 -12.39 -4.64 -8.89
N LEU A 67 -12.90 -3.43 -9.07
CA LEU A 67 -12.11 -2.20 -8.96
C LEU A 67 -12.78 -1.28 -7.95
N THR A 68 -11.98 -0.70 -7.07
CA THR A 68 -12.36 0.32 -6.11
C THR A 68 -11.36 1.44 -6.17
N MET A 69 -11.84 2.68 -6.28
CA MET A 69 -11.00 3.87 -6.28
C MET A 69 -11.50 4.80 -5.19
N GLU A 70 -10.65 5.07 -4.22
CA GLU A 70 -10.94 5.92 -3.07
C GLU A 70 -9.76 6.86 -2.80
N ASP A 71 -10.04 8.03 -2.24
CA ASP A 71 -9.00 8.94 -1.78
C ASP A 71 -8.50 8.51 -0.40
N VAL A 72 -7.22 8.14 -0.33
CA VAL A 72 -6.53 7.71 0.90
C VAL A 72 -5.66 8.81 1.50
N SER A 73 -5.77 10.06 1.01
CA SER A 73 -4.99 11.20 1.52
C SER A 73 -5.12 11.40 3.03
N HIS A 74 -6.27 11.04 3.60
CA HIS A 74 -6.54 11.10 5.04
C HIS A 74 -5.63 10.19 5.90
N LEU A 75 -4.99 9.17 5.31
CA LEU A 75 -4.05 8.29 6.01
C LEU A 75 -2.70 8.95 6.29
N THR A 76 -2.46 10.17 5.79
CA THR A 76 -1.22 10.92 6.03
C THR A 76 -1.15 11.58 7.41
N VAL A 77 -2.24 11.56 8.18
CA VAL A 77 -2.27 12.11 9.54
C VAL A 77 -1.53 11.19 10.51
N ILE A 78 -0.67 11.76 11.36
CA ILE A 78 0.06 11.02 12.40
C ILE A 78 -0.93 10.37 13.37
N GLN A 79 -0.78 9.07 13.59
CA GLN A 79 -1.56 8.37 14.62
C GLN A 79 -1.01 8.66 16.02
N PRO A 80 -1.87 8.79 17.05
CA PRO A 80 -1.41 8.96 18.42
C PRO A 80 -0.52 7.79 18.86
N VAL A 81 0.55 8.09 19.60
CA VAL A 81 1.37 7.05 20.22
C VAL A 81 0.55 6.38 21.33
N PRO A 82 0.44 5.04 21.37
CA PRO A 82 -0.25 4.36 22.44
C PRO A 82 0.44 4.62 23.80
N PRO A 83 -0.31 4.78 24.90
CA PRO A 83 0.26 5.08 26.21
C PRO A 83 1.17 3.95 26.69
N VAL A 84 2.37 4.32 27.16
CA VAL A 84 3.30 3.40 27.82
C VAL A 84 2.83 3.13 29.25
N THR A 85 2.74 1.85 29.61
CA THR A 85 2.46 1.43 30.99
C THR A 85 3.75 1.55 31.81
N MET A 86 3.82 2.52 32.73
CA MET A 86 4.94 2.61 33.66
C MET A 86 4.74 1.61 34.79
N VAL A 87 5.65 0.63 34.91
CA VAL A 87 5.70 -0.26 36.08
C VAL A 87 6.31 0.53 37.23
N THR A 88 5.49 0.88 38.23
CA THR A 88 5.99 1.48 39.47
C THR A 88 6.64 0.40 40.33
N THR A 89 7.97 0.30 40.29
CA THR A 89 8.72 -0.51 41.26
C THR A 89 8.67 0.20 42.61
N ALA A 90 7.85 -0.31 43.53
CA ALA A 90 7.83 0.17 44.91
C ALA A 90 9.22 -0.05 45.56
N MET A 91 9.83 1.02 46.05
CA MET A 91 11.08 0.98 46.82
C MET A 91 10.85 0.20 48.14
N PRO A 92 11.67 -0.79 48.49
CA PRO A 92 11.54 -1.47 49.77
C PRO A 92 11.88 -0.50 50.91
N THR A 93 10.93 -0.33 51.85
CA THR A 93 11.09 0.44 53.08
C THR A 93 12.21 -0.18 53.94
N PRO A 94 13.24 0.56 54.39
CA PRO A 94 14.21 0.00 55.32
C PRO A 94 13.56 -0.21 56.70
N ALA A 95 13.61 -1.44 57.20
CA ALA A 95 13.15 -1.78 58.55
C ALA A 95 14.15 -1.25 59.60
N LEU A 96 13.67 -0.40 60.51
CA LEU A 96 14.45 0.08 61.65
C LEU A 96 14.57 -1.05 62.68
N THR A 97 15.77 -1.62 62.83
CA THR A 97 16.02 -2.67 63.84
C THR A 97 16.42 -2.01 65.16
N SER A 98 15.52 -2.04 66.15
CA SER A 98 15.84 -1.61 67.53
C SER A 98 16.69 -2.69 68.22
N HIS A 99 17.96 -2.39 68.47
CA HIS A 99 18.82 -3.25 69.28
C HIS A 99 18.52 -2.99 70.76
N VAL A 100 17.78 -3.88 71.42
CA VAL A 100 17.59 -3.86 72.88
C VAL A 100 18.82 -4.49 73.53
N GLY A 101 19.54 -3.69 74.33
CA GLY A 101 20.67 -4.15 75.14
C GLY A 101 20.19 -4.82 76.43
N MET A 102 20.74 -5.99 76.72
CA MET A 102 20.58 -6.68 78.00
C MET A 102 21.34 -5.94 79.11
N ARG A 103 20.68 -5.70 80.24
CA ARG A 103 21.32 -5.67 81.56
C ARG A 103 20.36 -6.20 82.62
#